data_AF-A0A814RQ83-F1
#
_entry.id   AF-A0A814RQ83-F1
#
_cell.length_a   1.000
_cell.length_b   1.000
_cell.length_c   1.000
_cell.angle_alpha   90.00
_cell.angle_beta   90.00
_cell.angle_gamma   90.00
#
_symmetry.space_group_name_H-M   'P 1'
#
loop_
_entity.id
_entity.type
_entity.pdbx_description
1 polymer ?
#
loop_
_entity_poly.entity_id
_entity_poly.type
_entity_poly.pdbx_seq_one_letter_code
_entity_poly.pdbx_strand_id
1 'polypeptide(L)'
;MSIVQARNPNLRSNSGRTCTLFAVTVKYTTKSKSEVYNVLERICSRLLVSEESHFNYESHHHIFIRAIDRLTTFQIFNIINRIYDKPILITGPELDLKEEINGVQVQTVRNETNYLKYITKSDCDPLFKGISESQLSFYY
;
A
#
# COMPACT_ATOMS: atom_id res chain seq x y z
N MET A 1 54.96 9.83 -3.32
CA MET A 1 54.31 8.78 -2.52
C MET A 1 52.81 9.07 -2.51
N SER A 2 52.01 8.27 -3.20
CA SER A 2 50.55 8.47 -3.28
C SER A 2 49.86 7.67 -2.19
N ILE A 3 49.17 8.36 -1.28
CA ILE A 3 48.35 7.74 -0.25
C ILE A 3 47.07 7.24 -0.93
N VAL A 4 46.98 5.93 -1.14
CA VAL A 4 45.74 5.27 -1.55
C VAL A 4 44.81 5.32 -0.33
N GLN A 5 43.81 6.20 -0.38
CA GLN A 5 42.69 6.15 0.56
C GLN A 5 41.95 4.83 0.35
N ALA A 6 42.14 3.91 1.30
CA ALA A 6 41.35 2.69 1.40
C ALA A 6 39.88 3.07 1.53
N ARG A 7 39.07 2.79 0.50
CA ARG A 7 37.62 2.85 0.59
C ARG A 7 37.19 1.80 1.59
N ASN A 8 36.75 2.24 2.76
CA ASN A 8 36.17 1.38 3.78
C ASN A 8 34.85 0.79 3.22
N PRO A 9 34.76 -0.51 2.94
CA PRO A 9 33.58 -1.11 2.30
C PRO A 9 32.35 -1.19 3.22
N ASN A 10 32.48 -0.80 4.49
CA ASN A 10 31.44 -0.97 5.51
C ASN A 10 30.78 0.32 5.99
N LEU A 11 30.92 1.44 5.28
CA LEU A 11 30.06 2.62 5.48
C LEU A 11 28.82 2.53 4.59
N ARG A 12 28.07 1.42 4.69
CA ARG A 12 26.64 1.49 4.38
C ARG A 12 26.03 2.30 5.49
N SER A 13 25.71 3.56 5.19
CA SER A 13 24.92 4.39 6.07
C SER A 13 23.67 3.59 6.47
N ASN A 14 23.57 3.21 7.75
CA ASN A 14 22.31 2.88 8.39
C ASN A 14 21.49 4.17 8.47
N SER A 15 21.07 4.69 7.31
CA SER A 15 20.14 5.81 7.23
C SER A 15 18.79 5.31 7.77
N GLY A 16 18.32 6.03 8.78
CA GLY A 16 17.17 5.65 9.57
C GLY A 16 15.90 5.52 8.75
N ARG A 17 15.02 4.63 9.24
CA ARG A 17 13.60 4.52 8.89
C ARG A 17 13.30 4.54 7.39
N THR A 18 13.67 3.46 6.71
CA THR A 18 13.00 3.08 5.45
C THR A 18 11.57 2.63 5.78
N CYS A 19 10.60 3.55 5.68
CA CYS A 19 9.18 3.19 5.67
C CYS A 19 8.89 2.36 4.41
N THR A 20 8.08 1.30 4.53
CA THR A 20 7.66 0.49 3.39
C THR A 20 6.39 1.07 2.78
N LEU A 21 6.31 1.06 1.44
CA LEU A 21 5.15 1.52 0.68
C LEU A 21 4.42 0.32 0.10
N PHE A 22 3.11 0.33 0.18
CA PHE A 22 2.25 -0.73 -0.32
C PHE A 22 1.18 -0.22 -1.25
N ALA A 23 0.86 -1.06 -2.21
CA ALA A 23 -0.24 -0.99 -3.12
C ALA A 23 -1.16 -2.17 -2.79
N VAL A 24 -2.42 -1.90 -2.49
CA VAL A 24 -3.39 -2.94 -2.17
C VAL A 24 -4.57 -2.80 -3.10
N THR A 25 -5.03 -3.92 -3.66
CA THR A 25 -6.30 -4.00 -4.38
C THR A 25 -7.18 -5.00 -3.66
N VAL A 26 -8.41 -4.58 -3.32
CA VAL A 26 -9.42 -5.44 -2.71
C VAL A 26 -10.64 -5.46 -3.64
N LYS A 27 -10.87 -6.60 -4.28
CA LYS A 27 -12.03 -6.84 -5.14
C LYS A 27 -13.23 -7.34 -4.36
N TYR A 28 -14.42 -7.08 -4.90
CA TYR A 28 -15.70 -7.58 -4.41
C TYR A 28 -15.88 -7.34 -2.91
N THR A 29 -16.05 -6.06 -2.55
CA THR A 29 -16.33 -5.66 -1.17
C THR A 29 -17.60 -4.85 -1.05
N THR A 30 -18.24 -4.97 0.11
CA THR A 30 -19.38 -4.16 0.55
C THR A 30 -18.99 -3.16 1.64
N LYS A 31 -17.72 -3.17 2.06
CA LYS A 31 -17.20 -2.19 3.03
C LYS A 31 -17.16 -0.83 2.36
N SER A 32 -17.54 0.21 3.08
CA SER A 32 -17.38 1.57 2.56
C SER A 32 -15.91 1.99 2.59
N LYS A 33 -15.44 2.72 1.57
CA LYS A 33 -14.09 3.29 1.59
C LYS A 33 -13.79 4.16 2.83
N SER A 34 -14.81 4.83 3.39
CA SER A 34 -14.67 5.68 4.58
C SER A 34 -14.38 4.87 5.84
N GLU A 35 -15.04 3.71 6.00
CA GLU A 35 -14.76 2.77 7.09
C GLU A 35 -13.31 2.29 7.01
N VAL A 36 -12.88 1.87 5.82
CA VAL A 36 -11.52 1.37 5.57
C VAL A 36 -10.48 2.45 5.83
N TYR A 37 -10.72 3.67 5.35
CA TYR A 37 -9.83 4.81 5.53
C TYR A 37 -9.62 5.12 7.01
N ASN A 38 -10.70 5.20 7.80
CA ASN A 38 -10.64 5.50 9.23
C ASN A 38 -9.87 4.46 10.06
N VAL A 39 -9.87 3.20 9.62
CA VAL A 39 -9.09 2.15 10.28
C VAL A 39 -7.62 2.24 9.88
N LEU A 40 -7.33 2.34 8.58
CA LEU A 40 -5.96 2.34 8.06
C LEU A 40 -5.19 3.61 8.42
N GLU A 41 -5.86 4.76 8.57
CA GLU A 41 -5.19 6.03 8.84
C GLU A 41 -4.44 6.07 10.19
N ARG A 42 -4.70 5.09 11.07
CA ARG A 42 -4.08 4.95 12.39
C ARG A 42 -2.73 4.23 12.33
N ILE A 43 -2.48 3.45 11.28
CA ILE A 43 -1.25 2.64 11.10
C ILE A 43 -0.37 3.18 9.95
N CYS A 44 -0.80 4.26 9.30
CA CYS A 44 -0.16 4.82 8.12
C CYS A 44 0.27 6.27 8.36
N SER A 45 1.41 6.65 7.80
CA SER A 45 1.87 8.05 7.71
C SER A 45 1.37 8.75 6.45
N ARG A 46 1.04 7.98 5.40
CA ARG A 46 0.31 8.44 4.20
C ARG A 46 -0.64 7.34 3.75
N LEU A 47 -1.82 7.72 3.29
CA LEU A 47 -2.87 6.80 2.89
C LEU A 47 -3.67 7.40 1.72
N LEU A 48 -3.96 6.56 0.72
CA LEU A 48 -5.01 6.80 -0.28
C LEU A 48 -5.94 5.60 -0.24
N VAL A 49 -7.24 5.84 -0.28
CA VAL A 49 -8.24 4.81 -0.55
C VAL A 49 -9.11 5.35 -1.67
N SER A 50 -9.12 4.71 -2.83
CA SER A 50 -10.07 4.97 -3.90
C SER A 50 -11.04 3.81 -4.04
N GLU A 51 -12.22 4.14 -4.54
CA GLU A 51 -13.30 3.19 -4.78
C GLU A 51 -13.69 3.23 -6.26
N GLU A 52 -13.64 2.07 -6.89
CA GLU A 52 -14.22 1.80 -8.20
C GLU A 52 -15.51 1.02 -7.99
N SER A 53 -16.64 1.62 -8.37
CA SER A 53 -17.94 0.96 -8.27
C SER A 53 -18.06 -0.14 -9.33
N HIS A 54 -18.44 -1.35 -8.90
CA HIS A 54 -18.69 -2.48 -9.78
C HIS A 54 -20.18 -2.86 -9.83
N PHE A 55 -20.52 -3.79 -10.72
CA PHE A 55 -21.88 -4.33 -10.85
C PHE A 55 -22.30 -5.10 -9.57
N ASN A 56 -23.60 -5.19 -9.29
CA ASN A 56 -24.18 -5.91 -8.15
C ASN A 56 -23.89 -5.33 -6.75
N TYR A 57 -23.75 -4.02 -6.62
CA TYR A 57 -23.50 -3.33 -5.34
C TYR A 57 -22.16 -3.70 -4.67
N GLU A 58 -21.25 -4.31 -5.42
CA GLU A 58 -19.88 -4.57 -4.99
C GLU A 58 -18.97 -3.45 -5.49
N SER A 59 -17.98 -3.07 -4.69
CA SER A 59 -16.93 -2.14 -5.08
C SER A 59 -15.57 -2.80 -5.06
N HIS A 60 -14.63 -2.19 -5.79
CA HIS A 60 -13.20 -2.46 -5.67
C HIS A 60 -12.56 -1.31 -4.92
N HIS A 61 -11.70 -1.63 -3.96
CA HIS A 61 -10.88 -0.64 -3.29
C HIS A 61 -9.43 -0.74 -3.75
N HIS A 62 -8.87 0.38 -4.19
CA HIS A 62 -7.45 0.54 -4.45
C HIS A 62 -6.86 1.42 -3.36
N ILE A 63 -5.83 0.91 -2.68
CA ILE A 63 -5.30 1.51 -1.46
C ILE A 63 -3.79 1.68 -1.57
N PHE A 64 -3.34 2.91 -1.38
CA PHE A 64 -1.92 3.21 -1.16
C PHE A 64 -1.63 3.34 0.32
N ILE A 65 -0.60 2.66 0.82
CA ILE A 65 -0.18 2.74 2.22
C ILE A 65 1.29 3.09 2.30
N ARG A 66 1.62 4.16 3.02
CA ARG A 66 2.94 4.32 3.65
C ARG A 66 2.83 4.00 5.12
N ALA A 67 3.26 2.81 5.52
CA ALA A 67 3.20 2.37 6.90
C ALA A 67 4.09 3.25 7.82
N ILE A 68 3.65 3.46 9.06
CA ILE A 68 4.46 4.15 10.08
C ILE A 68 5.65 3.27 10.46
N ASP A 69 5.42 1.96 10.57
CA ASP A 69 6.41 0.95 10.91
C ASP A 69 6.93 0.20 9.69
N ARG A 70 8.01 -0.58 9.91
CA ARG A 70 8.54 -1.54 8.93
C ARG A 70 7.65 -2.77 8.87
N LEU A 71 6.49 -2.59 8.26
CA LEU A 71 5.60 -3.71 7.97
C LEU A 71 6.11 -4.50 6.77
N THR A 72 5.80 -5.79 6.75
CA THR A 72 5.98 -6.68 5.59
C THR A 72 4.68 -6.75 4.78
N THR A 73 4.78 -7.17 3.51
CA THR A 73 3.62 -7.45 2.65
C THR A 73 2.62 -8.37 3.34
N PHE A 74 3.11 -9.40 4.03
CA PHE A 74 2.31 -10.36 4.78
C PHE A 74 1.55 -9.72 5.96
N GLN A 75 2.20 -8.83 6.72
CA GLN A 75 1.54 -8.13 7.82
C GLN A 75 0.42 -7.20 7.32
N ILE A 76 0.67 -6.46 6.24
CA ILE A 76 -0.36 -5.63 5.60
C ILE A 76 -1.50 -6.49 5.08
N PHE A 77 -1.21 -7.60 4.41
CA PHE A 77 -2.22 -8.54 3.93
C PHE A 77 -3.13 -9.04 5.06
N ASN A 78 -2.57 -9.42 6.21
CA ASN A 78 -3.37 -9.84 7.36
C ASN A 78 -4.21 -8.72 7.97
N ILE A 79 -3.68 -7.50 8.02
CA ILE A 79 -4.45 -6.33 8.47
C ILE A 79 -5.63 -6.07 7.53
N ILE A 80 -5.37 -6.06 6.21
CA ILE A 80 -6.40 -5.86 5.19
C ILE A 80 -7.46 -6.95 5.27
N ASN A 81 -7.08 -8.23 5.31
CA ASN A 81 -8.06 -9.32 5.42
C ASN A 81 -8.94 -9.22 6.67
N ARG A 82 -8.40 -8.76 7.79
CA ARG A 82 -9.20 -8.51 9.01
C ARG A 82 -10.18 -7.35 8.85
N ILE A 83 -9.80 -6.28 8.15
CA ILE A 83 -10.69 -5.14 7.87
C ILE A 83 -11.85 -5.57 6.97
N TYR A 84 -11.58 -6.42 6.00
CA TYR A 84 -12.56 -6.87 5.00
C TYR A 84 -13.27 -8.17 5.37
N ASP A 85 -13.07 -8.69 6.58
CA ASP A 85 -13.63 -9.96 7.04
C ASP A 85 -13.40 -11.11 6.04
N LYS A 86 -12.27 -11.09 5.33
CA LYS A 86 -11.86 -12.08 4.33
C LYS A 86 -11.05 -13.17 5.04
N PRO A 87 -11.64 -14.32 5.38
CA PRO A 87 -11.01 -15.30 6.26
C PRO A 87 -9.86 -16.00 5.53
N ILE A 88 -8.63 -15.59 5.79
CA ILE A 88 -7.44 -16.34 5.38
C ILE A 88 -6.42 -16.32 6.51
N LEU A 89 -6.06 -17.51 6.99
CA LEU A 89 -4.92 -17.73 7.86
C LEU A 89 -3.77 -18.24 6.98
N ILE A 90 -3.09 -17.31 6.30
CA ILE A 90 -1.80 -17.66 5.71
C ILE A 90 -0.78 -17.67 6.85
N THR A 91 -0.06 -18.77 7.03
CA THR A 91 1.06 -18.87 7.96
C THR A 91 2.36 -19.03 7.18
N GLY A 92 3.26 -18.04 7.27
CA GLY A 92 4.58 -18.12 6.66
C GLY A 92 5.28 -16.76 6.61
N PRO A 93 6.59 -16.68 6.86
CA PRO A 93 7.32 -15.41 6.93
C PRO A 93 7.57 -14.73 5.56
N GLU A 94 7.39 -15.44 4.45
CA GLU A 94 7.80 -14.98 3.11
C GLU A 94 6.76 -15.38 2.05
N LEU A 95 5.71 -14.57 1.91
CA LEU A 95 4.95 -14.54 0.67
C LEU A 95 5.15 -13.17 0.03
N ASP A 96 5.93 -13.16 -1.05
CA ASP A 96 5.93 -12.05 -2.00
C ASP A 96 4.62 -12.15 -2.79
N LEU A 97 3.53 -11.66 -2.18
CA LEU A 97 2.14 -11.77 -2.65
C LEU A 97 1.91 -10.93 -3.92
N LYS A 98 2.53 -11.31 -5.03
CA LYS A 98 2.15 -10.78 -6.34
C LYS A 98 0.79 -11.32 -6.79
N GLU A 99 0.39 -12.47 -6.25
CA GLU A 99 -0.86 -13.14 -6.57
C GLU A 99 -2.02 -12.60 -5.74
N GLU A 100 -3.19 -12.54 -6.36
CA GLU A 100 -4.44 -12.21 -5.70
C GLU A 100 -4.93 -13.42 -4.90
N ILE A 101 -5.19 -13.24 -3.61
CA ILE A 101 -5.73 -14.30 -2.74
C ILE A 101 -7.05 -13.81 -2.15
N ASN A 102 -8.14 -14.50 -2.46
CA ASN A 102 -9.51 -14.13 -2.05
C ASN A 102 -9.89 -12.68 -2.42
N GLY A 103 -9.50 -12.24 -3.62
CA GLY A 103 -9.74 -10.87 -4.06
C GLY A 103 -8.95 -9.82 -3.30
N VAL A 104 -7.84 -10.18 -2.63
CA VAL A 104 -6.89 -9.23 -2.04
C VAL A 104 -5.52 -9.42 -2.68
N GLN A 105 -4.95 -8.35 -3.19
CA GLN A 105 -3.60 -8.30 -3.72
C GLN A 105 -2.81 -7.23 -2.99
N VAL A 106 -1.60 -7.53 -2.51
CA VAL A 106 -0.72 -6.58 -1.81
C VAL A 106 0.64 -6.58 -2.47
N GLN A 107 1.06 -5.45 -3.01
CA GLN A 107 2.38 -5.28 -3.63
C GLN A 107 3.19 -4.24 -2.88
N THR A 108 4.49 -4.47 -2.72
CA THR A 108 5.41 -3.44 -2.25
C THR A 108 5.79 -2.54 -3.43
N VAL A 109 5.71 -1.22 -3.25
CA VAL A 109 6.01 -0.25 -4.33
C VAL A 109 7.23 0.59 -4.01
N ARG A 110 7.98 0.99 -5.05
CA ARG A 110 9.23 1.74 -4.89
C ARG A 110 9.02 3.17 -4.42
N ASN A 111 7.95 3.82 -4.89
CA ASN A 111 7.59 5.18 -4.52
C ASN A 111 6.08 5.40 -4.75
N GLU A 112 5.58 6.51 -4.21
CA GLU A 112 4.18 6.92 -4.31
C GLU A 112 3.73 7.12 -5.77
N THR A 113 4.50 7.85 -6.57
CA THR A 113 4.20 8.13 -7.98
C THR A 113 4.02 6.86 -8.81
N ASN A 114 4.78 5.81 -8.53
CA ASN A 114 4.67 4.54 -9.24
C ASN A 114 3.33 3.87 -8.99
N TYR A 115 2.84 3.85 -7.75
CA TYR A 115 1.53 3.24 -7.48
C TYR A 115 0.40 4.07 -8.03
N LEU A 116 0.42 5.39 -7.74
CA LEU A 116 -0.66 6.27 -8.15
C LEU A 116 -0.92 6.09 -9.66
N LYS A 117 0.12 5.93 -10.50
CA LYS A 117 0.00 5.69 -11.96
C LYS A 117 -0.88 4.50 -12.37
N TYR A 118 -1.09 3.54 -11.48
CA TYR A 118 -1.90 2.34 -11.72
C TYR A 118 -3.33 2.44 -11.16
N ILE A 119 -3.64 3.48 -10.40
CA ILE A 119 -5.02 3.84 -10.05
C ILE A 119 -5.70 4.26 -11.34
N THR A 120 -6.76 3.55 -11.73
CA THR A 120 -7.36 3.66 -13.05
C THR A 120 -8.22 4.93 -13.12
N LYS A 121 -8.47 5.44 -14.33
CA LYS A 121 -9.41 6.57 -14.53
C LYS A 121 -10.84 6.25 -14.05
N SER A 122 -11.16 4.98 -13.80
CA SER A 122 -12.44 4.53 -13.28
C SER A 122 -12.56 4.58 -11.76
N ASP A 123 -11.46 4.89 -11.04
CA ASP A 123 -11.53 5.22 -9.62
C ASP A 123 -12.27 6.55 -9.44
N CYS A 124 -13.50 6.50 -8.92
CA CYS A 124 -14.42 7.64 -9.00
C CYS A 124 -14.40 8.57 -7.79
N ASP A 125 -13.79 8.19 -6.66
CA ASP A 125 -13.87 9.01 -5.45
C ASP A 125 -12.77 8.67 -4.39
N PRO A 126 -11.63 9.38 -4.38
CA PRO A 126 -10.53 9.10 -3.45
C PRO A 126 -10.69 9.77 -2.08
N LEU A 127 -10.28 9.08 -1.01
CA LEU A 127 -10.01 9.63 0.32
C LEU A 127 -8.51 9.57 0.61
N PHE A 128 -7.92 10.67 1.06
CA PHE A 128 -6.47 10.77 1.21
C PHE A 128 -6.02 11.44 2.52
N LYS A 129 -4.96 10.87 3.11
CA LYS A 129 -4.22 11.40 4.28
C LYS A 129 -2.75 11.58 3.93
N GLY A 130 -2.21 12.78 4.10
CA GLY A 130 -0.78 13.03 3.93
C GLY A 130 -0.25 12.84 2.50
N ILE A 131 -1.15 12.76 1.51
CA ILE A 131 -0.87 12.80 0.08
C ILE A 131 -1.26 14.18 -0.44
N SER A 132 -0.42 14.79 -1.27
CA SER A 132 -0.70 16.11 -1.86
C SER A 132 -1.67 15.98 -3.02
N GLU A 133 -2.68 16.86 -3.09
CA GLU A 133 -3.62 16.93 -4.21
C GLU A 133 -2.92 17.08 -5.57
N SER A 134 -1.81 17.81 -5.62
CA SER A 134 -0.99 17.98 -6.83
C SER A 134 -0.40 16.67 -7.36
N GLN A 135 -0.25 15.65 -6.52
CA GLN A 135 0.20 14.31 -6.93
C GLN A 135 -0.94 13.49 -7.53
N LEU A 136 -2.20 13.89 -7.27
CA LEU A 136 -3.40 13.26 -7.82
C LEU A 136 -3.89 13.91 -9.12
N SER A 137 -3.40 15.11 -9.46
CA SER A 137 -3.79 15.85 -10.68
C SER A 137 -3.41 15.14 -11.99
N PHE A 138 -2.70 14.02 -11.94
CA PHE A 138 -2.36 13.20 -13.10
C PHE A 138 -3.45 12.15 -13.45
N TYR A 139 -4.50 12.02 -12.63
CA TYR A 139 -5.52 10.97 -12.75
C TYR A 139 -6.87 11.43 -13.30
N TYR A 140 -7.17 12.74 -13.23
CA TYR A 140 -8.39 13.33 -13.78
C TYR A 140 -8.24 13.68 -15.27
#